data_AF-A0A926KHS1-F1
#
_entry.id   AF-A0A926KHS1-F1
#
_cell.length_a   1.000
_cell.length_b   1.000
_cell.length_c   1.000
_cell.angle_alpha   90.00
_cell.angle_beta   90.00
_cell.angle_gamma   90.00
#
_symmetry.space_group_name_H-M   'P 1'
#
loop_
_entity.id
_entity.type
_entity.pdbx_description
1 polymer ?
#
loop_
_entity_poly.entity_id
_entity_poly.type
_entity_poly.pdbx_seq_one_letter_code
_entity_poly.pdbx_strand_id
1 'polypeptide(L)'
;MSLDLVDLPRLRAELDAIAPQYRGARPFPHVVLDNVLKPEAFTAAVAAFPATDDPFWKGYLHVNETKYSNTEPDTWSPVLRAIAQDFCSEEFVAFLEELTGISGLLPDWSMDGGGLHQTLRGGHLNIHTDFSTHHDHEDWARRVNILLYLNESWPEEWGGQLELWNKDVTRREGLVTPLGNRMLVFTTSGESFHGHPDGLNCPPGEARRSLALYYFTVEDSAVRKSTNYRARPDEGLKRYAIAADRVVLDMYDRAKRRLNLSDSTVQAALERVHTVRRQLRRR
;
A
#
# COMPACT_ATOMS: atom_id res chain seq x y z
N MET A 1 -21.77 19.98 -1.75
CA MET A 1 -21.39 20.02 -0.31
C MET A 1 -20.25 19.05 -0.17
N SER A 2 -19.04 19.53 0.12
CA SER A 2 -17.96 18.65 0.56
C SER A 2 -18.49 17.96 1.82
N LEU A 3 -18.59 16.62 1.76
CA LEU A 3 -18.83 15.84 2.94
C LEU A 3 -17.46 15.81 3.62
N ASP A 4 -17.31 16.52 4.73
CA ASP A 4 -16.12 16.49 5.56
C ASP A 4 -16.06 15.10 6.23
N LEU A 5 -15.56 14.08 5.53
CA LEU A 5 -15.57 12.66 5.94
C LEU A 5 -14.35 12.31 6.79
N VAL A 6 -13.23 12.97 6.52
CA VAL A 6 -12.01 12.92 7.32
C VAL A 6 -12.17 13.85 8.53
N ASP A 7 -11.76 13.44 9.71
CA ASP A 7 -11.74 14.29 10.91
C ASP A 7 -10.50 15.22 10.90
N LEU A 8 -10.37 16.00 9.82
CA LEU A 8 -9.23 16.88 9.61
C LEU A 8 -9.08 17.96 10.69
N PRO A 9 -10.15 18.58 11.25
CA PRO A 9 -10.02 19.53 12.34
C PRO A 9 -9.32 18.93 13.57
N ARG A 10 -9.65 17.68 13.95
CA ARG A 10 -8.97 16.98 15.05
C ARG A 10 -7.50 16.72 14.71
N LEU A 11 -7.22 16.18 13.52
CA LEU A 11 -5.85 15.90 13.10
C LEU A 11 -4.98 17.15 13.09
N ARG A 12 -5.52 18.29 12.65
CA ARG A 12 -4.85 19.59 12.70
C ARG A 12 -4.61 20.07 14.14
N ALA A 13 -5.56 19.86 15.04
CA ALA A 13 -5.38 20.21 16.46
C ALA A 13 -4.27 19.37 17.14
N GLU A 14 -4.01 18.16 16.65
CA GLU A 14 -2.96 17.26 17.15
C GLU A 14 -1.59 17.47 16.48
N LEU A 15 -1.53 18.29 15.42
CA LEU A 15 -0.40 18.40 14.49
C LEU A 15 0.93 18.71 15.18
N ASP A 16 0.94 19.68 16.11
CA ASP A 16 2.13 20.07 16.86
C ASP A 16 2.73 18.90 17.67
N ALA A 17 1.90 17.97 18.12
CA ALA A 17 2.33 16.79 18.85
C ALA A 17 2.79 15.66 17.92
N ILE A 18 2.11 15.44 16.79
CA ILE A 18 2.38 14.31 15.89
C ILE A 18 3.49 14.59 14.88
N ALA A 19 3.72 15.84 14.46
CA ALA A 19 4.75 16.16 13.46
C ALA A 19 6.17 15.84 13.94
N PRO A 20 6.59 16.17 15.18
CA PRO A 20 7.88 15.74 15.69
C PRO A 20 8.01 14.22 15.80
N GLN A 21 6.91 13.52 16.16
CA GLN A 21 6.89 12.06 16.23
C GLN A 21 7.12 11.45 14.85
N TYR A 22 6.39 11.93 13.83
CA TYR A 22 6.57 11.51 12.44
C TYR A 22 8.01 11.66 11.99
N ARG A 23 8.57 12.88 12.10
CA ARG A 23 9.90 13.22 11.56
C ARG A 23 11.03 12.53 12.32
N GLY A 24 10.83 12.26 13.62
CA GLY A 24 11.80 11.59 14.48
C GLY A 24 11.67 10.06 14.51
N ALA A 25 10.64 9.48 13.88
CA ALA A 25 10.36 8.07 13.96
C ALA A 25 11.45 7.21 13.27
N ARG A 26 11.60 5.98 13.78
CA ARG A 26 12.49 4.96 13.22
C ARG A 26 11.70 3.71 12.87
N PRO A 27 12.01 3.00 11.78
CA PRO A 27 13.28 3.04 11.02
C PRO A 27 13.37 4.16 9.98
N PHE A 28 12.26 4.80 9.66
CA PHE A 28 12.14 5.96 8.77
C PHE A 28 10.96 6.81 9.23
N PRO A 29 10.80 8.07 8.75
CA PRO A 29 9.71 8.93 9.19
C PRO A 29 8.33 8.31 8.93
N HIS A 30 7.55 8.13 10.00
CA HIS A 30 6.22 7.56 9.95
C HIS A 30 5.41 7.90 11.19
N VAL A 31 4.09 7.86 11.09
CA VAL A 31 3.16 7.99 12.22
C VAL A 31 1.92 7.13 11.99
N VAL A 32 1.37 6.60 13.08
CA VAL A 32 0.08 5.90 13.08
C VAL A 32 -0.97 6.86 13.62
N LEU A 33 -2.02 7.08 12.83
CA LEU A 33 -3.16 7.92 13.19
C LEU A 33 -4.38 7.03 13.36
N ASP A 34 -5.01 7.07 14.53
CA ASP A 34 -6.26 6.36 14.79
C ASP A 34 -7.46 7.27 14.58
N ASN A 35 -8.59 6.66 14.18
CA ASN A 35 -9.86 7.33 13.96
C ASN A 35 -9.78 8.50 12.96
N VAL A 36 -9.14 8.27 11.81
CA VAL A 36 -8.92 9.31 10.79
C VAL A 36 -10.21 9.76 10.13
N LEU A 37 -11.12 8.83 9.85
CA LEU A 37 -12.45 9.14 9.36
C LEU A 37 -13.40 9.39 10.53
N LYS A 38 -14.40 10.24 10.31
CA LYS A 38 -15.53 10.37 11.23
C LYS A 38 -16.23 9.01 11.39
N PRO A 39 -16.77 8.67 12.58
CA PRO A 39 -17.33 7.34 12.84
C PRO A 39 -18.36 6.87 11.82
N GLU A 40 -19.24 7.77 11.38
CA GLU A 40 -20.26 7.51 10.35
C GLU A 40 -19.64 7.27 8.96
N ALA A 41 -18.59 8.01 8.61
CA ALA A 41 -17.87 7.83 7.35
C ALA A 41 -17.14 6.49 7.32
N PHE A 42 -16.48 6.12 8.43
CA PHE A 42 -15.83 4.81 8.57
C PHE A 42 -16.85 3.67 8.45
N THR A 43 -17.97 3.76 9.18
CA THR A 43 -19.03 2.75 9.14
C THR A 43 -19.57 2.57 7.71
N ALA A 44 -19.83 3.67 7.01
CA ALA A 44 -20.29 3.64 5.63
C ALA A 44 -19.22 3.08 4.66
N ALA A 45 -17.94 3.44 4.86
CA ALA A 45 -16.83 2.95 4.04
C ALA A 45 -16.64 1.44 4.15
N VAL A 46 -16.68 0.91 5.38
CA VAL A 46 -16.59 -0.53 5.64
C VAL A 46 -17.76 -1.27 5.01
N ALA A 47 -18.99 -0.78 5.20
CA ALA A 47 -20.20 -1.40 4.65
C ALA A 47 -20.20 -1.38 3.10
N ALA A 48 -19.61 -0.36 2.51
CA ALA A 48 -19.50 -0.20 1.06
C ALA A 48 -18.21 -0.80 0.47
N PHE A 49 -17.35 -1.41 1.29
CA PHE A 49 -16.12 -2.04 0.81
C PHE A 49 -16.47 -3.29 -0.02
N PRO A 50 -15.90 -3.48 -1.23
CA PRO A 50 -16.27 -4.57 -2.11
C PRO A 50 -16.06 -5.96 -1.48
N ALA A 51 -16.93 -6.91 -1.82
CA ALA A 51 -16.83 -8.28 -1.37
C ALA A 51 -15.52 -8.92 -1.85
N THR A 52 -15.01 -9.92 -1.12
CA THR A 52 -13.69 -10.50 -1.40
C THR A 52 -13.59 -11.21 -2.75
N ASP A 53 -14.71 -11.70 -3.27
CA ASP A 53 -14.84 -12.44 -4.53
C ASP A 53 -15.41 -11.59 -5.69
N ASP A 54 -15.54 -10.29 -5.49
CA ASP A 54 -16.06 -9.37 -6.50
C ASP A 54 -15.11 -9.31 -7.73
N PRO A 55 -15.64 -9.41 -8.98
CA PRO A 55 -14.83 -9.22 -10.20
C PRO A 55 -14.16 -7.83 -10.30
N PHE A 56 -14.56 -6.89 -9.43
CA PHE A 56 -13.90 -5.63 -9.14
C PHE A 56 -12.38 -5.73 -8.89
N TRP A 57 -11.92 -6.88 -8.37
CA TRP A 57 -10.54 -7.07 -7.93
C TRP A 57 -9.61 -7.58 -9.03
N LYS A 58 -8.48 -6.91 -9.20
CA LYS A 58 -7.37 -7.36 -10.07
C LYS A 58 -6.27 -7.99 -9.20
N GLY A 59 -5.91 -9.24 -9.50
CA GLY A 59 -4.94 -9.99 -8.69
C GLY A 59 -3.48 -9.70 -9.06
N TYR A 60 -2.65 -9.44 -8.06
CA TYR A 60 -1.20 -9.39 -8.17
C TYR A 60 -0.67 -10.65 -7.49
N LEU A 61 -0.40 -11.67 -8.31
CA LEU A 61 -0.15 -13.04 -7.85
C LEU A 61 1.21 -13.51 -8.36
N HIS A 62 2.26 -13.27 -7.59
CA HIS A 62 3.60 -13.78 -7.86
C HIS A 62 4.35 -14.12 -6.56
N VAL A 63 5.65 -14.38 -6.63
CA VAL A 63 6.43 -14.85 -5.46
C VAL A 63 6.44 -13.81 -4.34
N ASN A 64 6.46 -12.53 -4.71
CA ASN A 64 6.62 -11.43 -3.78
C ASN A 64 5.32 -10.88 -3.22
N GLU A 65 4.19 -11.11 -3.89
CA GLU A 65 2.89 -10.69 -3.39
C GLU A 65 1.77 -11.63 -3.81
N THR A 66 0.79 -11.75 -2.93
CA THR A 66 -0.50 -12.37 -3.19
C THR A 66 -1.55 -11.44 -2.62
N LYS A 67 -1.84 -10.39 -3.38
CA LYS A 67 -2.80 -9.33 -3.04
C LYS A 67 -3.67 -9.02 -4.24
N TYR A 68 -4.76 -8.31 -4.00
CA TYR A 68 -5.64 -7.81 -5.04
C TYR A 68 -5.81 -6.30 -4.87
N SER A 69 -5.97 -5.59 -5.97
CA SER A 69 -6.27 -4.17 -5.92
C SER A 69 -7.30 -3.76 -6.97
N ASN A 70 -7.82 -2.55 -6.78
CA ASN A 70 -8.52 -1.80 -7.79
C ASN A 70 -8.02 -0.35 -7.73
N THR A 71 -7.51 0.12 -8.85
CA THR A 71 -6.90 1.45 -9.03
C THR A 71 -7.79 2.37 -9.87
N GLU A 72 -9.08 2.05 -10.03
CA GLU A 72 -10.02 2.80 -10.87
C GLU A 72 -11.08 3.47 -9.98
N PRO A 73 -10.80 4.67 -9.43
CA PRO A 73 -11.66 5.30 -8.42
C PRO A 73 -13.08 5.61 -8.88
N ASP A 74 -13.30 5.73 -10.20
CA ASP A 74 -14.63 5.92 -10.78
C ASP A 74 -15.53 4.68 -10.69
N THR A 75 -14.94 3.51 -10.42
CA THR A 75 -15.67 2.25 -10.20
C THR A 75 -16.06 2.03 -8.74
N TRP A 76 -15.56 2.87 -7.82
CA TRP A 76 -15.76 2.69 -6.39
C TRP A 76 -17.14 3.18 -5.95
N SER A 77 -17.59 2.71 -4.79
CA SER A 77 -18.81 3.24 -4.17
C SER A 77 -18.66 4.75 -3.90
N PRO A 78 -19.77 5.51 -3.92
CA PRO A 78 -19.71 6.97 -3.73
C PRO A 78 -18.97 7.41 -2.46
N VAL A 79 -19.10 6.65 -1.36
CA VAL A 79 -18.43 6.97 -0.09
C VAL A 79 -16.92 6.72 -0.16
N LEU A 80 -16.46 5.62 -0.77
CA LEU A 80 -15.02 5.33 -0.91
C LEU A 80 -14.35 6.33 -1.85
N ARG A 81 -15.02 6.69 -2.95
CA ARG A 81 -14.54 7.73 -3.86
C ARG A 81 -14.47 9.10 -3.17
N ALA A 82 -15.50 9.47 -2.39
CA ALA A 82 -15.50 10.72 -1.64
C ALA A 82 -14.39 10.78 -0.58
N ILE A 83 -14.12 9.69 0.15
CA ILE A 83 -13.00 9.61 1.10
C ILE A 83 -11.66 9.81 0.38
N ALA A 84 -11.47 9.17 -0.78
CA ALA A 84 -10.25 9.38 -1.56
C ALA A 84 -10.13 10.82 -2.08
N GLN A 85 -11.26 11.46 -2.45
CA GLN A 85 -11.28 12.88 -2.84
C GLN A 85 -10.87 13.79 -1.68
N ASP A 86 -11.32 13.53 -0.45
CA ASP A 86 -10.87 14.26 0.74
C ASP A 86 -9.36 14.10 0.95
N PHE A 87 -8.80 12.90 0.74
CA PHE A 87 -7.35 12.70 0.82
C PHE A 87 -6.57 13.35 -0.32
N CYS A 88 -7.21 13.71 -1.43
CA CYS A 88 -6.62 14.49 -2.51
C CYS A 88 -6.92 15.99 -2.41
N SER A 89 -7.65 16.45 -1.39
CA SER A 89 -8.02 17.85 -1.25
C SER A 89 -6.81 18.72 -0.88
N GLU A 90 -6.85 19.99 -1.26
CA GLU A 90 -5.82 20.97 -0.89
C GLU A 90 -5.62 21.04 0.62
N GLU A 91 -6.70 20.91 1.40
CA GLU A 91 -6.68 21.02 2.86
C GLU A 91 -5.97 19.83 3.51
N PHE A 92 -6.18 18.62 2.99
CA PHE A 92 -5.50 17.41 3.46
C PHE A 92 -4.04 17.37 3.00
N VAL A 93 -3.77 17.77 1.75
CA VAL A 93 -2.40 17.89 1.24
C VAL A 93 -1.61 18.88 2.09
N ALA A 94 -2.15 20.06 2.40
CA ALA A 94 -1.50 21.03 3.28
C ALA A 94 -1.22 20.44 4.68
N PHE A 95 -2.16 19.67 5.23
CA PHE A 95 -1.92 18.96 6.50
C PHE A 95 -0.75 17.96 6.38
N LEU A 96 -0.65 17.20 5.28
CA LEU A 96 0.48 16.29 5.06
C LEU A 96 1.80 17.04 4.89
N GLU A 97 1.82 18.18 4.20
CA GLU A 97 3.02 19.00 4.05
C GLU A 97 3.51 19.49 5.41
N GLU A 98 2.60 19.98 6.26
CA GLU A 98 2.93 20.42 7.61
C GLU A 98 3.35 19.24 8.51
N LEU A 99 2.67 18.10 8.45
CA LEU A 99 3.02 16.88 9.21
C LEU A 99 4.44 16.40 8.86
N THR A 100 4.69 16.24 7.56
CA THR A 100 5.91 15.61 7.05
C THR A 100 7.09 16.58 6.95
N GLY A 101 6.83 17.88 6.78
CA GLY A 101 7.83 18.88 6.44
C GLY A 101 8.26 18.84 4.97
N ILE A 102 7.52 18.13 4.10
CA ILE A 102 7.78 18.04 2.67
C ILE A 102 6.76 18.93 1.95
N SER A 103 7.22 19.98 1.29
CA SER A 103 6.36 20.89 0.52
C SER A 103 6.25 20.49 -0.95
N GLY A 104 5.21 20.99 -1.62
CA GLY A 104 4.92 20.73 -3.03
C GLY A 104 4.33 19.33 -3.28
N LEU A 105 3.62 18.76 -2.30
CA LEU A 105 3.03 17.43 -2.43
C LEU A 105 1.89 17.44 -3.47
N LEU A 106 1.97 16.52 -4.42
CA LEU A 106 0.98 16.27 -5.44
C LEU A 106 0.26 14.95 -5.12
N PRO A 107 -1.04 14.97 -4.80
CA PRO A 107 -1.80 13.73 -4.63
C PRO A 107 -2.01 13.04 -5.98
N ASP A 108 -1.85 11.72 -6.02
CA ASP A 108 -2.10 10.94 -7.23
C ASP A 108 -3.55 10.40 -7.29
N TRP A 109 -4.38 10.99 -8.15
CA TRP A 109 -5.74 10.51 -8.42
C TRP A 109 -5.79 9.36 -9.44
N SER A 110 -4.70 9.09 -10.16
CA SER A 110 -4.63 7.94 -11.09
C SER A 110 -4.47 6.61 -10.34
N MET A 111 -4.16 6.66 -9.03
CA MET A 111 -3.97 5.51 -8.16
C MET A 111 -2.86 4.59 -8.64
N ASP A 112 -1.77 5.15 -9.18
CA ASP A 112 -0.61 4.42 -9.67
C ASP A 112 0.03 3.60 -8.53
N GLY A 113 -0.19 2.29 -8.58
CA GLY A 113 0.16 1.34 -7.51
C GLY A 113 -0.62 1.51 -6.20
N GLY A 114 -1.52 2.49 -6.10
CA GLY A 114 -2.36 2.81 -4.95
C GLY A 114 -3.72 2.14 -5.01
N GLY A 115 -4.76 2.84 -4.57
CA GLY A 115 -6.15 2.42 -4.67
C GLY A 115 -6.64 1.54 -3.53
N LEU A 116 -7.77 0.86 -3.75
CA LEU A 116 -8.31 -0.12 -2.81
C LEU A 116 -7.52 -1.41 -2.93
N HIS A 117 -7.09 -1.98 -1.80
CA HIS A 117 -6.36 -3.23 -1.71
C HIS A 117 -7.09 -4.22 -0.80
N GLN A 118 -6.98 -5.50 -1.15
CA GLN A 118 -7.28 -6.58 -0.23
C GLN A 118 -6.21 -7.67 -0.27
N THR A 119 -5.93 -8.28 0.89
CA THR A 119 -5.13 -9.51 0.99
C THR A 119 -5.97 -10.57 1.68
N LEU A 120 -6.14 -11.72 1.03
CA LEU A 120 -6.91 -12.85 1.54
C LEU A 120 -6.07 -13.76 2.44
N ARG A 121 -6.73 -14.70 3.11
CA ARG A 121 -6.06 -15.79 3.86
C ARG A 121 -4.91 -16.42 3.06
N GLY A 122 -3.75 -16.51 3.68
CA GLY A 122 -2.51 -17.05 3.10
C GLY A 122 -1.78 -16.09 2.16
N GLY A 123 -2.36 -14.94 1.84
CA GLY A 123 -1.71 -13.89 1.06
C GLY A 123 -0.72 -13.07 1.88
N HIS A 124 0.24 -12.47 1.20
CA HIS A 124 1.37 -11.76 1.80
C HIS A 124 1.89 -10.67 0.86
N LEU A 125 2.71 -9.78 1.41
CA LEU A 125 3.52 -8.83 0.65
C LEU A 125 4.92 -8.79 1.28
N ASN A 126 5.91 -9.30 0.56
CA ASN A 126 7.28 -9.40 1.06
C ASN A 126 7.87 -8.03 1.41
N ILE A 127 8.92 -8.00 2.23
CA ILE A 127 9.58 -6.74 2.61
C ILE A 127 10.13 -6.05 1.35
N HIS A 128 9.81 -4.78 1.18
CA HIS A 128 10.21 -4.01 0.01
C HIS A 128 10.35 -2.52 0.32
N THR A 129 11.05 -1.80 -0.57
CA THR A 129 10.78 -0.38 -0.79
C THR A 129 9.96 -0.23 -2.06
N ASP A 130 9.10 0.77 -2.07
CA ASP A 130 8.27 1.12 -3.22
C ASP A 130 9.09 1.58 -4.44
N PHE A 131 8.43 1.61 -5.59
CA PHE A 131 8.92 2.36 -6.75
C PHE A 131 9.01 3.86 -6.42
N SER A 132 9.98 4.56 -7.02
CA SER A 132 10.30 5.94 -6.63
C SER A 132 9.71 7.02 -7.52
N THR A 133 9.19 6.70 -8.71
CA THR A 133 8.65 7.68 -9.65
C THR A 133 7.33 7.23 -10.23
N HIS A 134 6.41 8.16 -10.49
CA HIS A 134 5.14 7.87 -11.14
C HIS A 134 5.37 7.24 -12.53
N HIS A 135 4.54 6.28 -12.93
CA HIS A 135 4.75 5.54 -14.19
C HIS A 135 4.49 6.39 -15.44
N ASP A 136 3.56 7.34 -15.35
CA ASP A 136 3.18 8.25 -16.45
C ASP A 136 3.79 9.67 -16.34
N HIS A 137 4.44 9.99 -15.21
CA HIS A 137 5.05 11.29 -14.94
C HIS A 137 6.47 11.08 -14.42
N GLU A 138 7.45 10.99 -15.33
CA GLU A 138 8.82 10.58 -14.98
C GLU A 138 9.56 11.57 -14.07
N ASP A 139 9.09 12.82 -14.02
CA ASP A 139 9.58 13.90 -13.16
C ASP A 139 8.92 13.92 -11.77
N TRP A 140 7.94 13.04 -11.51
CA TRP A 140 7.26 12.97 -10.22
C TRP A 140 7.92 11.93 -9.32
N ALA A 141 8.59 12.38 -8.27
CA ALA A 141 9.20 11.54 -7.25
C ALA A 141 8.22 11.24 -6.12
N ARG A 142 8.02 9.97 -5.78
CA ARG A 142 7.13 9.54 -4.69
C ARG A 142 7.74 9.89 -3.34
N ARG A 143 6.99 10.60 -2.50
CA ARG A 143 7.47 11.15 -1.23
C ARG A 143 6.76 10.59 -0.01
N VAL A 144 5.44 10.48 -0.06
CA VAL A 144 4.62 10.11 1.09
C VAL A 144 3.59 9.08 0.67
N ASN A 145 3.38 8.09 1.53
CA ASN A 145 2.27 7.14 1.43
C ASN A 145 1.33 7.31 2.61
N ILE A 146 0.04 7.16 2.34
CA ILE A 146 -0.96 6.85 3.36
C ILE A 146 -1.54 5.46 3.11
N LEU A 147 -1.76 4.70 4.19
CA LEU A 147 -2.45 3.42 4.17
C LEU A 147 -3.55 3.45 5.23
N LEU A 148 -4.80 3.67 4.82
CA LEU A 148 -5.97 3.60 5.68
C LEU A 148 -6.53 2.18 5.71
N TYR A 149 -6.69 1.60 6.89
CA TYR A 149 -7.26 0.27 7.07
C TYR A 149 -8.77 0.33 7.26
N LEU A 150 -9.49 -0.51 6.49
CA LEU A 150 -10.95 -0.56 6.41
C LEU A 150 -11.49 -1.91 6.89
N ASN A 151 -10.89 -2.41 7.96
CA ASN A 151 -11.26 -3.64 8.66
C ASN A 151 -12.13 -3.31 9.88
N GLU A 152 -13.26 -3.99 10.10
CA GLU A 152 -14.06 -3.76 11.33
C GLU A 152 -13.28 -4.10 12.60
N SER A 153 -12.62 -5.25 12.57
CA SER A 153 -11.74 -5.72 13.62
C SER A 153 -10.58 -6.49 12.99
N TRP A 154 -9.48 -6.61 13.71
CA TRP A 154 -8.34 -7.40 13.26
C TRP A 154 -7.62 -8.04 14.45
N PRO A 155 -8.04 -9.26 14.87
CA PRO A 155 -7.37 -10.02 15.90
C PRO A 155 -5.88 -10.27 15.57
N GLU A 156 -5.02 -10.20 16.58
CA GLU A 156 -3.56 -10.28 16.39
C GLU A 156 -3.13 -11.62 15.77
N GLU A 157 -3.82 -12.71 16.13
CA GLU A 157 -3.56 -14.07 15.65
C GLU A 157 -3.79 -14.24 14.14
N TRP A 158 -4.50 -13.31 13.49
CA TRP A 158 -4.67 -13.31 12.03
C TRP A 158 -3.41 -12.87 11.28
N GLY A 159 -2.42 -12.31 11.98
CA GLY A 159 -1.17 -11.82 11.38
C GLY A 159 -1.39 -10.57 10.51
N GLY A 160 -0.55 -10.35 9.51
CA GLY A 160 -0.75 -9.26 8.54
C GLY A 160 -0.43 -7.86 9.05
N GLN A 161 0.16 -7.73 10.24
CA GLN A 161 0.76 -6.49 10.70
C GLN A 161 1.82 -6.06 9.68
N LEU A 162 1.80 -4.77 9.32
CA LEU A 162 2.84 -4.22 8.46
C LEU A 162 4.12 -4.07 9.28
N GLU A 163 5.16 -4.80 8.89
CA GLU A 163 6.49 -4.71 9.49
C GLU A 163 7.24 -3.51 8.89
N LEU A 164 7.93 -2.75 9.76
CA LEU A 164 8.84 -1.69 9.37
C LEU A 164 10.27 -2.10 9.73
N TRP A 165 11.16 -2.09 8.75
CA TRP A 165 12.52 -2.61 8.87
C TRP A 165 13.57 -1.52 8.69
N ASN A 166 14.73 -1.71 9.33
CA ASN A 166 15.88 -0.85 9.08
C ASN A 166 16.36 -0.95 7.62
N LYS A 167 17.15 0.02 7.17
CA LYS A 167 17.65 0.13 5.79
C LYS A 167 18.38 -1.11 5.24
N ASP A 168 18.95 -1.92 6.13
CA ASP A 168 19.69 -3.12 5.77
C ASP A 168 18.83 -4.40 5.80
N VAL A 169 17.57 -4.30 6.26
CA VAL A 169 16.64 -5.42 6.46
C VAL A 169 17.26 -6.51 7.36
N THR A 170 17.95 -6.07 8.40
CA THR A 170 18.59 -6.93 9.41
C THR A 170 17.80 -6.97 10.71
N ARG A 171 16.97 -5.96 10.97
CA ARG A 171 16.13 -5.86 12.16
C ARG A 171 14.80 -5.22 11.86
N ARG A 172 13.72 -5.86 12.31
CA ARG A 172 12.39 -5.25 12.40
C ARG A 172 12.37 -4.23 13.54
N GLU A 173 12.00 -2.99 13.24
CA GLU A 173 11.98 -1.89 14.21
C GLU A 173 10.56 -1.40 14.52
N GLY A 174 9.56 -1.74 13.69
CA GLY A 174 8.17 -1.37 13.92
C GLY A 174 7.17 -2.41 13.41
N LEU A 175 5.96 -2.33 13.94
CA LEU A 175 4.79 -3.11 13.54
C LEU A 175 3.56 -2.22 13.54
N VAL A 176 2.72 -2.33 12.51
CA VAL A 176 1.45 -1.61 12.42
C VAL A 176 0.33 -2.60 12.17
N THR A 177 -0.54 -2.78 13.17
CA THR A 177 -1.74 -3.59 13.05
C THR A 177 -2.73 -2.94 12.08
N PRO A 178 -3.34 -3.69 11.14
CA PRO A 178 -4.35 -3.17 10.21
C PRO A 178 -5.72 -3.02 10.89
N LEU A 179 -5.76 -2.24 11.98
CA LEU A 179 -6.97 -1.96 12.75
C LEU A 179 -7.90 -1.02 11.98
N GLY A 180 -9.21 -1.18 12.12
CA GLY A 180 -10.19 -0.28 11.52
C GLY A 180 -9.96 1.19 11.83
N ASN A 181 -10.10 2.03 10.81
CA ASN A 181 -9.97 3.49 10.88
C ASN A 181 -8.58 3.97 11.34
N ARG A 182 -7.58 3.08 11.28
CA ARG A 182 -6.16 3.39 11.47
C ARG A 182 -5.54 3.72 10.13
N MET A 183 -4.77 4.80 10.10
CA MET A 183 -3.93 5.18 8.98
C MET A 183 -2.46 5.12 9.37
N LEU A 184 -1.65 4.50 8.53
CA LEU A 184 -0.20 4.70 8.56
C LEU A 184 0.16 5.77 7.53
N VAL A 185 0.87 6.81 7.97
CA VAL A 185 1.52 7.79 7.08
C VAL A 185 3.01 7.59 7.18
N PHE A 186 3.73 7.52 6.06
CA PHE A 186 5.20 7.37 6.08
C PHE A 186 5.89 7.97 4.87
N THR A 187 7.14 8.38 5.06
CA THR A 187 8.00 8.88 3.97
C THR A 187 8.56 7.69 3.19
N THR A 188 8.44 7.75 1.87
CA THR A 188 9.01 6.75 0.97
C THR A 188 10.44 7.09 0.60
N SER A 189 11.32 6.10 0.62
CA SER A 189 12.70 6.23 0.17
C SER A 189 13.28 4.88 -0.25
N GLY A 190 14.52 4.88 -0.75
CA GLY A 190 15.26 3.64 -1.00
C GLY A 190 15.63 2.85 0.27
N GLU A 191 15.27 3.34 1.45
CA GLU A 191 15.54 2.75 2.75
C GLU A 191 14.27 2.45 3.56
N SER A 192 13.09 2.83 3.06
CA SER A 192 11.82 2.67 3.78
C SER A 192 11.25 1.25 3.65
N PHE A 193 11.99 0.25 4.13
CA PHE A 193 11.63 -1.15 3.99
C PHE A 193 10.42 -1.53 4.84
N HIS A 194 9.39 -2.06 4.19
CA HIS A 194 8.16 -2.47 4.85
C HIS A 194 7.46 -3.63 4.12
N GLY A 195 6.54 -4.32 4.79
CA GLY A 195 5.74 -5.39 4.20
C GLY A 195 5.04 -6.25 5.26
N HIS A 196 4.20 -7.18 4.83
CA HIS A 196 3.63 -8.23 5.70
C HIS A 196 3.95 -9.60 5.06
N PRO A 197 5.18 -10.11 5.25
CA PRO A 197 5.71 -11.24 4.48
C PRO A 197 5.09 -12.59 4.86
N ASP A 198 4.42 -12.68 6.01
CA ASP A 198 3.74 -13.88 6.46
C ASP A 198 2.32 -13.95 5.91
N GLY A 199 1.93 -15.15 5.48
CA GLY A 199 0.59 -15.42 4.97
C GLY A 199 -0.47 -15.20 6.06
N LEU A 200 -1.56 -14.51 5.74
CA LEU A 200 -2.62 -14.22 6.70
C LEU A 200 -3.31 -15.50 7.23
N ASN A 201 -3.70 -15.47 8.50
CA ASN A 201 -4.43 -16.55 9.17
C ASN A 201 -5.92 -16.23 9.39
N CYS A 202 -6.43 -15.13 8.80
CA CYS A 202 -7.83 -14.75 8.91
C CYS A 202 -8.79 -15.84 8.38
N PRO A 203 -10.03 -15.91 8.89
CA PRO A 203 -11.05 -16.84 8.40
C PRO A 203 -11.34 -16.68 6.90
N PRO A 204 -11.88 -17.72 6.22
CA PRO A 204 -12.41 -17.56 4.88
C PRO A 204 -13.51 -16.48 4.83
N GLY A 205 -13.48 -15.62 3.80
CA GLY A 205 -14.39 -14.47 3.67
C GLY A 205 -13.85 -13.18 4.30
N GLU A 206 -12.82 -13.28 5.15
CA GLU A 206 -12.12 -12.13 5.70
C GLU A 206 -10.88 -11.76 4.87
N ALA A 207 -10.56 -10.47 4.87
CA ALA A 207 -9.42 -9.93 4.16
C ALA A 207 -8.79 -8.75 4.91
N ARG A 208 -7.47 -8.58 4.80
CA ARG A 208 -6.80 -7.33 5.20
C ARG A 208 -7.14 -6.28 4.14
N ARG A 209 -7.91 -5.24 4.51
CA ARG A 209 -8.49 -4.25 3.59
C ARG A 209 -7.85 -2.89 3.82
N SER A 210 -7.44 -2.23 2.75
CA SER A 210 -6.90 -0.88 2.85
C SER A 210 -7.23 -0.01 1.64
N LEU A 211 -7.24 1.30 1.86
CA LEU A 211 -7.14 2.32 0.84
C LEU A 211 -5.74 2.94 0.92
N ALA A 212 -5.00 2.90 -0.19
CA ALA A 212 -3.66 3.45 -0.31
C ALA A 212 -3.64 4.63 -1.27
N LEU A 213 -3.08 5.77 -0.84
CA LEU A 213 -2.82 6.91 -1.72
C LEU A 213 -1.38 7.38 -1.56
N TYR A 214 -0.82 7.87 -2.65
CA TYR A 214 0.58 8.30 -2.73
C TYR A 214 0.67 9.75 -3.15
N TYR A 215 1.68 10.42 -2.62
CA TYR A 215 1.94 11.83 -2.85
C TYR A 215 3.35 12.01 -3.39
N PHE A 216 3.45 12.82 -4.43
CA PHE A 216 4.66 13.02 -5.20
C PHE A 216 5.15 14.46 -5.09
N THR A 217 6.37 14.73 -5.52
CA THR A 217 6.87 16.08 -5.80
C THR A 217 7.45 16.10 -7.20
N VAL A 218 7.39 17.24 -7.88
CA VAL A 218 8.11 17.43 -9.15
C VAL A 218 9.61 17.63 -8.85
N GLU A 219 10.47 16.83 -9.48
CA GLU A 219 11.93 16.93 -9.35
C GLU A 219 12.58 17.00 -10.74
N ASP A 220 13.51 17.94 -10.95
CA ASP A 220 14.23 18.13 -12.22
C ASP A 220 14.99 16.88 -12.70
N SER A 221 15.34 15.99 -11.76
CA SER A 221 16.09 14.76 -12.05
C SER A 221 15.65 13.61 -11.13
N ALA A 222 14.34 13.34 -11.10
CA ALA A 222 13.79 12.22 -10.35
C ALA A 222 14.48 10.90 -10.74
N VAL A 223 15.04 10.20 -9.77
CA VAL A 223 15.73 8.92 -10.02
C VAL A 223 14.72 7.79 -10.02
N ARG A 224 14.44 7.22 -11.18
CA ARG A 224 13.56 6.05 -11.34
C ARG A 224 14.17 4.78 -10.75
N LYS A 225 13.47 4.18 -9.79
CA LYS A 225 13.76 2.89 -9.16
C LYS A 225 12.47 2.09 -9.11
N SER A 226 12.54 0.82 -9.46
CA SER A 226 11.43 -0.12 -9.29
C SER A 226 11.34 -0.60 -7.85
N THR A 227 10.19 -1.22 -7.51
CA THR A 227 9.99 -1.87 -6.22
C THR A 227 11.13 -2.85 -5.91
N ASN A 228 11.71 -2.72 -4.73
CA ASN A 228 12.91 -3.44 -4.33
C ASN A 228 12.61 -4.40 -3.19
N TYR A 229 12.28 -5.64 -3.55
CA TYR A 229 12.02 -6.71 -2.58
C TYR A 229 13.32 -7.21 -1.92
N ARG A 230 13.23 -7.47 -0.61
CA ARG A 230 14.26 -8.10 0.21
C ARG A 230 13.67 -9.19 1.07
N ALA A 231 14.43 -10.27 1.24
CA ALA A 231 14.07 -11.33 2.16
C ALA A 231 14.44 -10.92 3.59
N ARG A 232 13.67 -11.41 4.58
CA ARG A 232 14.07 -11.29 5.98
C ARG A 232 15.28 -12.20 6.28
N PRO A 233 16.07 -11.91 7.34
CA PRO A 233 17.24 -12.73 7.68
C PRO A 233 16.94 -14.21 7.93
N ASP A 234 15.75 -14.52 8.44
CA ASP A 234 15.27 -15.84 8.82
C ASP A 234 14.57 -16.61 7.68
N GLU A 235 14.40 -16.01 6.50
CA GLU A 235 13.67 -16.61 5.38
C GLU A 235 14.44 -17.69 4.59
N GLY A 236 15.60 -18.13 5.09
CA GLY A 236 16.30 -19.34 4.63
C GLY A 236 16.39 -19.47 3.11
N LEU A 237 15.81 -20.53 2.54
CA LEU A 237 15.80 -20.79 1.10
C LEU A 237 14.87 -19.85 0.29
N LYS A 238 13.85 -19.23 0.92
CA LYS A 238 12.95 -18.28 0.23
C LYS A 238 13.72 -17.05 -0.29
N ARG A 239 14.85 -16.69 0.34
CA ARG A 239 15.72 -15.59 -0.13
C ARG A 239 16.18 -15.75 -1.57
N TYR A 240 16.43 -16.99 -2.01
CA TYR A 240 16.85 -17.28 -3.38
C TYR A 240 15.69 -17.13 -4.36
N ALA A 241 14.48 -17.51 -3.96
CA ALA A 241 13.27 -17.32 -4.76
C ALA A 241 12.95 -15.82 -4.93
N ILE A 242 13.05 -15.02 -3.86
CA ILE A 242 12.85 -13.56 -3.90
C ILE A 242 13.89 -12.89 -4.82
N ALA A 243 15.17 -13.27 -4.68
CA ALA A 243 16.24 -12.74 -5.53
C ALA A 243 16.06 -13.13 -7.00
N ALA A 244 15.64 -14.37 -7.28
CA ALA A 244 15.36 -14.82 -8.65
C ALA A 244 14.15 -14.08 -9.26
N ASP A 245 13.06 -13.88 -8.50
CA ASP A 245 11.88 -13.13 -8.96
C ASP A 245 12.25 -11.70 -9.35
N ARG A 246 13.12 -11.04 -8.58
CA ARG A 246 13.63 -9.70 -8.90
C ARG A 246 14.34 -9.65 -10.26
N VAL A 247 15.19 -10.64 -10.55
CA VAL A 247 15.88 -10.71 -11.85
C VAL A 247 14.89 -10.95 -12.98
N VAL A 248 13.89 -11.81 -12.76
CA VAL A 248 12.84 -12.08 -13.75
C VAL A 248 12.00 -10.84 -14.03
N LEU A 249 11.57 -10.11 -12.99
CA LEU A 249 10.80 -8.87 -13.13
C LEU A 249 11.61 -7.77 -13.84
N ASP A 250 12.88 -7.59 -13.49
CA ASP A 250 13.72 -6.59 -14.17
C ASP A 250 14.02 -6.97 -15.63
N MET A 251 14.18 -8.26 -15.94
CA MET A 251 14.24 -8.74 -17.31
C MET A 251 12.92 -8.52 -18.05
N TYR A 252 11.79 -8.75 -17.38
CA TYR A 252 10.45 -8.54 -17.92
C TYR A 252 10.21 -7.05 -18.22
N ASP A 253 10.50 -6.14 -17.30
CA ASP A 253 10.36 -4.70 -17.50
C ASP A 253 11.24 -4.20 -18.66
N ARG A 254 12.44 -4.76 -18.80
CA ARG A 254 13.30 -4.50 -19.96
C ARG A 254 12.73 -5.05 -21.26
N ALA A 255 12.12 -6.24 -21.23
CA ALA A 255 11.50 -6.86 -22.39
C ALA A 255 10.19 -6.15 -22.80
N LYS A 256 9.31 -5.81 -21.85
CA LYS A 256 8.06 -5.06 -22.07
C LYS A 256 8.35 -3.71 -22.74
N ARG A 257 9.35 -2.97 -22.25
CA ARG A 257 9.83 -1.72 -22.88
C ARG A 257 10.32 -1.90 -24.31
N ARG A 258 10.87 -3.08 -24.65
CA ARG A 258 11.41 -3.37 -25.98
C ARG A 258 10.37 -3.95 -26.95
N LEU A 259 9.30 -4.56 -26.43
CA LEU A 259 8.35 -5.38 -27.19
C LEU A 259 6.89 -4.86 -27.17
N ASN A 260 6.58 -3.82 -26.39
CA ASN A 260 5.27 -3.17 -26.33
C ASN A 260 4.10 -4.14 -26.01
N LEU A 261 4.32 -5.10 -25.10
CA LEU A 261 3.33 -6.10 -24.70
C LEU A 261 2.27 -5.52 -23.73
N SER A 262 1.00 -5.91 -23.89
CA SER A 262 -0.12 -5.45 -23.05
C SER A 262 -0.27 -6.24 -21.75
N ASP A 263 -0.75 -5.58 -20.69
CA ASP A 263 -0.89 -6.15 -19.35
C ASP A 263 -1.94 -7.28 -19.26
N SER A 264 -2.97 -7.23 -20.09
CA SER A 264 -4.06 -8.22 -20.09
C SER A 264 -3.62 -9.65 -20.45
N THR A 265 -2.65 -9.81 -21.36
CA THR A 265 -2.15 -11.13 -21.77
C THR A 265 -1.31 -11.78 -20.66
N VAL A 266 -0.65 -10.96 -19.85
CA VAL A 266 0.24 -11.41 -18.77
C VAL A 266 -0.56 -11.78 -17.52
N GLN A 267 -1.56 -10.96 -17.18
CA GLN A 267 -2.52 -11.23 -16.11
C GLN A 267 -3.13 -12.63 -16.26
N ALA A 268 -3.62 -12.96 -17.47
CA ALA A 268 -4.23 -14.25 -17.78
C ALA A 268 -3.25 -15.45 -17.63
N ALA A 269 -1.96 -15.24 -17.87
CA ALA A 269 -0.95 -16.28 -17.71
C ALA A 269 -0.62 -16.54 -16.24
N LEU A 270 -0.49 -15.48 -15.44
CA LEU A 270 -0.22 -15.56 -14.00
C LEU A 270 -1.39 -16.22 -13.24
N GLU A 271 -2.63 -15.87 -13.59
CA GLU A 271 -3.83 -16.48 -13.02
C GLU A 271 -3.89 -18.00 -13.25
N ARG A 272 -3.49 -18.46 -14.45
CA ARG A 272 -3.41 -19.90 -14.77
C ARG A 272 -2.38 -20.61 -13.91
N VAL A 273 -1.18 -20.04 -13.77
CA VAL A 273 -0.11 -20.63 -12.94
C VAL A 273 -0.52 -20.68 -11.46
N HIS A 274 -1.15 -19.62 -10.96
CA HIS A 274 -1.64 -19.56 -9.58
C HIS A 274 -2.75 -20.59 -9.32
N THR A 275 -3.69 -20.75 -10.26
CA THR A 275 -4.77 -21.75 -10.17
C THR A 275 -4.21 -23.17 -10.05
N VAL A 276 -3.19 -23.50 -10.85
CA VAL A 276 -2.50 -24.80 -10.80
C VAL A 276 -1.80 -24.99 -9.46
N ARG A 277 -1.08 -23.98 -8.95
CA ARG A 277 -0.42 -24.05 -7.63
C ARG A 277 -1.41 -24.22 -6.48
N ARG A 278 -2.58 -23.57 -6.54
CA ARG A 278 -3.65 -23.72 -5.53
C ARG A 278 -4.23 -25.13 -5.51
N GLN A 279 -4.39 -25.76 -6.68
CA GLN A 279 -4.86 -27.15 -6.77
C GLN A 279 -3.84 -28.15 -6.21
N LEU A 280 -2.54 -27.90 -6.41
CA LEU A 280 -1.47 -28.74 -5.89
C LEU A 280 -1.29 -28.65 -4.36
N ARG A 281 -1.61 -27.50 -3.75
CA ARG A 281 -1.56 -27.30 -2.28
C ARG A 281 -2.79 -27.80 -1.52
N ARG A 282 -3.87 -28.18 -2.22
CA ARG A 282 -5.11 -28.74 -1.63
C ARG A 282 -5.12 -30.27 -1.62
N ARG A 283 -4.08 -30.92 -2.13
CA ARG A 283 -3.81 -32.36 -2.00
C ARG A 283 -2.78 -32.57 -0.90
#